data_AF-A0A1V1VZS2-F1
#
_entry.id   AF-A0A1V1VZS2-F1
#
_cell.length_a   1.000
_cell.length_b   1.000
_cell.length_c   1.000
_cell.angle_alpha   90.00
_cell.angle_beta   90.00
_cell.angle_gamma   90.00
#
_symmetry.space_group_name_H-M   'P 1'
#
loop_
_entity.id
_entity.type
_entity.pdbx_description
1 polymer ?
#
loop_
_entity_poly.entity_id
_entity_poly.type
_entity_poly.pdbx_seq_one_letter_code
_entity_poly.pdbx_strand_id
1 'polypeptide(L)'
;MEENPFHQCASPDPEEVTMADRFPSPFDISTPDGAEGWQELYTYSSLFGEERRDYEDAAFWFHDGVHWPEALTPWDTTFMEFAIASLSQYNTRHYLIPPAYGVDFRILNGYVYLSPVPAPAEEIEARVPLFMERAGFYFANWDRLYDDWLVKIRDLVKEMTELSFVSLPDMEEMEVITSGAGKGSGNELLASYHRLLDLSLTLWQYHFEFLNLGYAAYLDFFGFCKAAFPSIPDLAIAKMVAGVDVDLFRPDDELKKLARLAVSSGVDGRFDAGDVATVWEKLESDEAGRAWIAEWERAAEPWFNFSTGSGFYHSDKIWIENTEVPVGYITDYIVKVKEGVDLDRPVDALHVERDRVVGEYRELLDSDEDREAFDAKLGLSRTVFPYVENHNFYVEHWAHSVLWRKMRDLGKVLESAGFIADTEDVFMFKRSELADVLWDLYAAWAVGAPARGPGYWPGEIQRRRTIHQALKEWSAPPALGIPPEVVTEPFTVMLWGITSDSVSAWLNSGEGDDEGVLSGFAASPGLVEGPARVIFSADQIGEIEDGEILVAPLTAPSWAPIFGKIKATVTDVGGMMSHAAIVCREYGLPAVTGTAFGTKTIKTGQMLRVDGNTGKVTVLDS
;
A
#
# COMPACT_ATOMS: atom_id res chain seq x y z
N MET A 1 10.33 -13.20 -59.17
CA MET A 1 9.87 -11.82 -58.91
C MET A 1 8.41 -11.94 -58.50
N GLU A 2 8.17 -12.68 -57.41
CA GLU A 2 8.15 -12.21 -56.00
C GLU A 2 6.81 -11.54 -55.70
N GLU A 3 5.89 -12.39 -55.21
CA GLU A 3 4.63 -12.00 -54.60
C GLU A 3 4.87 -11.65 -53.12
N ASN A 4 4.24 -10.56 -52.71
CA ASN A 4 4.31 -9.92 -51.40
C ASN A 4 3.38 -10.66 -50.39
N PRO A 5 3.90 -11.22 -49.28
CA PRO A 5 3.12 -12.03 -48.35
C PRO A 5 2.69 -11.24 -47.10
N PHE A 6 1.99 -10.12 -47.27
CA PHE A 6 1.37 -9.40 -46.14
C PHE A 6 -0.08 -9.04 -46.46
N HIS A 7 -0.94 -10.05 -46.45
CA HIS A 7 -2.37 -9.84 -46.26
C HIS A 7 -3.04 -11.11 -45.73
N GLN A 8 -3.38 -11.10 -44.43
CA GLN A 8 -4.51 -11.74 -43.74
C GLN A 8 -4.13 -12.07 -42.29
N CYS A 9 -4.27 -11.11 -41.37
CA CYS A 9 -4.60 -11.46 -39.98
C CYS A 9 -6.11 -11.73 -39.96
N ALA A 10 -6.48 -12.98 -40.20
CA ALA A 10 -7.79 -13.49 -39.80
C ALA A 10 -7.79 -13.62 -38.28
N SER A 11 -8.92 -13.29 -37.66
CA SER A 11 -9.26 -13.65 -36.28
C SER A 11 -8.97 -15.15 -36.06
N PRO A 12 -8.35 -15.56 -34.94
CA PRO A 12 -8.09 -16.97 -34.71
C PRO A 12 -9.42 -17.75 -34.64
N ASP A 13 -9.44 -18.91 -35.29
CA ASP A 13 -10.52 -19.90 -35.19
C ASP A 13 -10.68 -20.35 -33.72
N PRO A 14 -11.92 -20.55 -33.22
CA PRO A 14 -12.18 -20.98 -31.85
C PRO A 14 -12.05 -22.50 -31.72
N GLU A 15 -10.90 -23.07 -32.09
CA GLU A 15 -10.58 -24.48 -31.82
C GLU A 15 -9.52 -24.60 -30.69
N GLU A 16 -10.00 -25.13 -29.56
CA GLU A 16 -9.25 -25.71 -28.44
C GLU A 16 -8.10 -24.88 -27.84
N VAL A 17 -8.44 -23.76 -27.16
CA VAL A 17 -7.69 -23.39 -25.96
C VAL A 17 -7.89 -24.52 -24.96
N THR A 18 -6.86 -25.36 -24.78
CA THR A 18 -6.90 -26.40 -23.76
C THR A 18 -7.00 -25.74 -22.38
N MET A 19 -7.67 -26.37 -21.41
CA MET A 19 -7.84 -25.85 -20.03
C MET A 19 -6.50 -25.51 -19.32
N ALA A 20 -5.35 -25.84 -19.91
CA ALA A 20 -4.02 -25.62 -19.35
C ALA A 20 -3.46 -24.18 -19.56
N ASP A 21 -4.03 -23.38 -20.47
CA ASP A 21 -3.45 -22.07 -20.86
C ASP A 21 -4.21 -20.85 -20.31
N ARG A 22 -5.16 -21.06 -19.38
CA ARG A 22 -6.12 -20.05 -18.95
C ARG A 22 -6.45 -20.17 -17.45
N PHE A 23 -6.62 -19.04 -16.77
CA PHE A 23 -7.22 -18.99 -15.43
C PHE A 23 -8.76 -19.03 -15.51
N PRO A 24 -9.47 -19.40 -14.42
CA PRO A 24 -10.93 -19.42 -14.41
C PRO A 24 -11.55 -18.12 -14.94
N SER A 25 -12.67 -18.25 -15.66
CA SER A 25 -13.46 -17.07 -16.03
C SER A 25 -14.00 -16.40 -14.76
N PRO A 26 -13.99 -15.06 -14.66
CA PRO A 26 -14.65 -14.37 -13.55
C PRO A 26 -16.16 -14.71 -13.45
N PHE A 27 -16.79 -15.10 -14.57
CA PHE A 27 -18.21 -15.45 -14.64
C PHE A 27 -18.54 -16.87 -14.17
N ASP A 28 -17.51 -17.72 -14.02
CA ASP A 28 -17.67 -19.11 -13.57
C ASP A 28 -17.36 -19.27 -12.07
N ILE A 29 -16.86 -18.23 -11.41
CA ILE A 29 -16.58 -18.23 -9.97
C ILE A 29 -17.89 -18.17 -9.18
N SER A 30 -18.13 -19.18 -8.35
CA SER A 30 -19.30 -19.23 -7.48
C SER A 30 -19.22 -18.23 -6.33
N THR A 31 -20.38 -17.76 -5.90
CA THR A 31 -20.51 -17.02 -4.64
C THR A 31 -20.18 -17.94 -3.45
N PRO A 32 -19.36 -17.51 -2.47
CA PRO A 32 -19.09 -18.28 -1.27
C PRO A 32 -20.35 -18.49 -0.43
N ASP A 33 -20.43 -19.61 0.27
CA ASP A 33 -21.56 -19.92 1.17
C ASP A 33 -21.72 -18.81 2.23
N GLY A 34 -22.94 -18.28 2.38
CA GLY A 34 -23.24 -17.20 3.34
C GLY A 34 -22.95 -15.79 2.83
N ALA A 35 -22.41 -15.66 1.61
CA ALA A 35 -22.17 -14.38 0.95
C ALA A 35 -23.21 -14.06 -0.14
N GLU A 36 -24.39 -14.67 -0.11
CA GLU A 36 -25.44 -14.42 -1.11
C GLU A 36 -25.84 -12.93 -1.15
N GLY A 37 -25.80 -12.34 -2.35
CA GLY A 37 -26.09 -10.92 -2.54
C GLY A 37 -24.91 -9.98 -2.23
N TRP A 38 -23.69 -10.50 -2.13
CA TRP A 38 -22.49 -9.70 -1.88
C TRP A 38 -22.30 -8.53 -2.85
N GLN A 39 -22.81 -8.65 -4.07
CA GLN A 39 -22.77 -7.60 -5.09
C GLN A 39 -23.40 -6.29 -4.60
N GLU A 40 -24.39 -6.36 -3.71
CA GLU A 40 -25.09 -5.19 -3.17
C GLU A 40 -24.22 -4.31 -2.25
N LEU A 41 -23.12 -4.87 -1.72
CA LEU A 41 -22.14 -4.13 -0.92
C LEU A 41 -21.34 -3.14 -1.76
N TYR A 42 -21.28 -3.32 -3.08
CA TYR A 42 -20.39 -2.58 -3.96
C TYR A 42 -21.15 -1.75 -5.00
N THR A 43 -20.46 -0.79 -5.62
CA THR A 43 -21.02 0.00 -6.73
C THR A 43 -21.14 -0.88 -7.98
N TYR A 44 -22.25 -0.79 -8.72
CA TYR A 44 -22.48 -1.62 -9.92
C TYR A 44 -21.36 -1.54 -10.96
N SER A 45 -20.72 -0.37 -11.09
CA SER A 45 -19.63 -0.13 -12.04
C SER A 45 -18.33 -0.84 -11.67
N SER A 46 -18.21 -1.27 -10.41
CA SER A 46 -17.02 -1.89 -9.86
C SER A 46 -17.09 -3.43 -9.93
N LEU A 47 -18.20 -4.00 -10.41
CA LEU A 47 -18.43 -5.43 -10.50
C LEU A 47 -18.19 -5.97 -11.91
N PHE A 48 -17.84 -7.24 -12.01
CA PHE A 48 -17.98 -7.98 -13.27
C PHE A 48 -19.45 -7.98 -13.71
N GLY A 49 -19.70 -7.80 -15.01
CA GLY A 49 -21.04 -7.58 -15.54
C GLY A 49 -21.26 -8.26 -16.89
N GLU A 50 -22.41 -8.91 -17.05
CA GLU A 50 -22.79 -9.59 -18.30
C GLU A 50 -22.75 -8.67 -19.53
N GLU A 51 -23.04 -7.38 -19.33
CA GLU A 51 -22.98 -6.35 -20.37
C GLU A 51 -21.56 -6.05 -20.88
N ARG A 52 -20.53 -6.48 -20.15
CA ARG A 52 -19.10 -6.38 -20.51
C ARG A 52 -18.42 -7.75 -20.63
N ARG A 53 -19.17 -8.86 -20.65
CA ARG A 53 -18.61 -10.23 -20.66
C ARG A 53 -17.52 -10.42 -21.72
N ASP A 54 -17.75 -9.98 -22.95
CA ASP A 54 -16.77 -10.15 -24.04
C ASP A 54 -15.43 -9.44 -23.75
N TYR A 55 -15.47 -8.27 -23.09
CA TYR A 55 -14.28 -7.53 -22.69
C TYR A 55 -13.62 -8.15 -21.45
N GLU A 56 -14.42 -8.46 -20.44
CA GLU A 56 -13.93 -8.93 -19.14
C GLU A 56 -13.44 -10.38 -19.19
N ASP A 57 -14.05 -11.25 -19.99
CA ASP A 57 -13.63 -12.65 -20.13
C ASP A 57 -12.36 -12.81 -20.98
N ALA A 58 -12.14 -11.88 -21.91
CA ALA A 58 -10.94 -11.82 -22.75
C ALA A 58 -9.73 -11.18 -22.05
N ALA A 59 -9.94 -10.47 -20.95
CA ALA A 59 -8.89 -9.79 -20.21
C ALA A 59 -8.17 -10.71 -19.22
N PHE A 60 -6.95 -10.32 -18.84
CA PHE A 60 -6.20 -10.92 -17.75
C PHE A 60 -6.41 -10.11 -16.48
N TRP A 61 -6.96 -10.74 -15.44
CA TRP A 61 -7.16 -10.11 -14.16
C TRP A 61 -6.28 -10.76 -13.10
N PHE A 62 -5.54 -9.98 -12.34
CA PHE A 62 -4.78 -10.47 -11.19
C PHE A 62 -5.32 -9.90 -9.89
N HIS A 63 -5.32 -10.69 -8.83
CA HIS A 63 -5.73 -10.24 -7.50
C HIS A 63 -4.69 -9.27 -6.93
N ASP A 64 -5.11 -8.08 -6.47
CA ASP A 64 -4.21 -7.15 -5.80
C ASP A 64 -3.94 -7.53 -4.34
N GLY A 65 -3.09 -8.55 -4.17
CA GLY A 65 -2.63 -8.96 -2.84
C GLY A 65 -1.62 -8.00 -2.20
N VAL A 66 -1.16 -6.95 -2.89
CA VAL A 66 -0.15 -6.00 -2.35
C VAL A 66 -0.86 -4.96 -1.51
N HIS A 67 -1.88 -4.30 -2.08
CA HIS A 67 -2.55 -3.18 -1.43
C HIS A 67 -3.87 -3.60 -0.77
N TRP A 68 -4.63 -4.49 -1.43
CA TRP A 68 -5.95 -4.93 -0.97
C TRP A 68 -6.06 -6.47 -0.84
N PRO A 69 -5.24 -7.10 0.02
CA PRO A 69 -5.21 -8.56 0.19
C PRO A 69 -6.46 -9.16 0.84
N GLU A 70 -7.31 -8.34 1.48
CA GLU A 70 -8.52 -8.77 2.17
C GLU A 70 -9.78 -8.29 1.46
N ALA A 71 -10.89 -9.00 1.68
CA ALA A 71 -12.19 -8.56 1.21
C ALA A 71 -12.47 -7.12 1.70
N LEU A 72 -12.91 -6.24 0.80
CA LEU A 72 -13.16 -4.83 1.11
C LEU A 72 -14.51 -4.64 1.79
N THR A 73 -14.58 -3.70 2.73
CA THR A 73 -15.87 -3.13 3.13
C THR A 73 -16.43 -2.21 2.03
N PRO A 74 -17.75 -1.91 2.04
CA PRO A 74 -18.36 -0.97 1.12
C PRO A 74 -17.65 0.39 1.05
N TRP A 75 -17.19 0.93 2.19
CA TRP A 75 -16.49 2.20 2.19
C TRP A 75 -15.04 2.09 1.74
N ASP A 76 -14.30 1.07 2.19
CA ASP A 76 -12.90 0.85 1.73
C ASP A 76 -12.84 0.72 0.21
N THR A 77 -13.90 0.22 -0.41
CA THR A 77 -14.05 0.19 -1.87
C THR A 77 -14.01 1.58 -2.52
N THR A 78 -14.60 2.59 -1.90
CA THR A 78 -14.52 3.98 -2.40
C THR A 78 -13.08 4.45 -2.51
N PHE A 79 -12.28 4.05 -1.53
CA PHE A 79 -10.89 4.41 -1.46
C PHE A 79 -10.05 3.75 -2.56
N MET A 80 -10.25 2.45 -2.77
CA MET A 80 -9.65 1.70 -3.89
C MET A 80 -10.06 2.30 -5.25
N GLU A 81 -11.36 2.59 -5.44
CA GLU A 81 -11.87 3.19 -6.68
C GLU A 81 -11.17 4.53 -7.00
N PHE A 82 -10.97 5.39 -6.00
CA PHE A 82 -10.26 6.66 -6.17
C PHE A 82 -8.80 6.48 -6.53
N ALA A 83 -8.12 5.51 -5.92
CA ALA A 83 -6.73 5.18 -6.21
C ALA A 83 -6.56 4.75 -7.67
N ILE A 84 -7.29 3.71 -8.10
CA ILE A 84 -7.13 3.15 -9.45
C ILE A 84 -7.58 4.14 -10.54
N ALA A 85 -8.66 4.90 -10.29
CA ALA A 85 -9.08 5.94 -11.22
C ALA A 85 -8.01 7.03 -11.39
N SER A 86 -7.37 7.45 -10.30
CA SER A 86 -6.33 8.49 -10.33
C SER A 86 -5.06 7.99 -11.04
N LEU A 87 -4.61 6.77 -10.71
CA LEU A 87 -3.49 6.10 -11.40
C LEU A 87 -3.69 6.11 -12.91
N SER A 88 -4.84 5.58 -13.34
CA SER A 88 -5.17 5.41 -14.75
C SER A 88 -5.35 6.75 -15.45
N GLN A 89 -5.93 7.75 -14.78
CA GLN A 89 -6.04 9.11 -15.33
C GLN A 89 -4.67 9.73 -15.58
N TYR A 90 -3.70 9.54 -14.68
CA TYR A 90 -2.35 10.04 -14.87
C TYR A 90 -1.64 9.36 -16.05
N ASN A 91 -1.86 8.05 -16.23
CA ASN A 91 -1.32 7.32 -17.38
C ASN A 91 -1.94 7.75 -18.70
N THR A 92 -3.27 7.81 -18.79
CA THR A 92 -3.96 8.04 -20.08
C THR A 92 -4.19 9.51 -20.42
N ARG A 93 -4.37 10.40 -19.43
CA ARG A 93 -4.79 11.81 -19.65
C ARG A 93 -3.74 12.85 -19.27
N HIS A 94 -2.90 12.59 -18.26
CA HIS A 94 -1.88 13.55 -17.82
C HIS A 94 -0.55 13.35 -18.51
N TYR A 95 0.13 12.22 -18.29
CA TYR A 95 1.46 11.99 -18.85
C TYR A 95 1.44 11.33 -20.22
N LEU A 96 0.35 10.65 -20.57
CA LEU A 96 0.23 9.90 -21.83
C LEU A 96 1.35 8.84 -21.96
N ILE A 97 1.54 8.01 -20.92
CA ILE A 97 2.54 6.93 -20.92
C ILE A 97 2.40 6.09 -22.20
N PRO A 98 3.38 6.05 -23.13
CA PRO A 98 3.11 5.67 -24.52
C PRO A 98 2.43 4.31 -24.72
N PRO A 99 2.86 3.20 -24.08
CA PRO A 99 2.24 1.90 -24.26
C PRO A 99 1.00 1.65 -23.39
N ALA A 100 0.67 2.54 -22.43
CA ALA A 100 -0.29 2.24 -21.37
C ALA A 100 -1.39 3.30 -21.25
N TYR A 101 -2.63 2.86 -21.10
CA TYR A 101 -3.72 3.71 -20.63
C TYR A 101 -3.87 3.66 -19.10
N GLY A 102 -3.49 2.56 -18.46
CA GLY A 102 -3.56 2.43 -17.00
C GLY A 102 -3.94 1.03 -16.59
N VAL A 103 -4.70 0.93 -15.52
CA VAL A 103 -5.19 -0.30 -14.92
C VAL A 103 -6.71 -0.18 -14.73
N ASP A 104 -7.46 -1.17 -15.22
CA ASP A 104 -8.88 -1.35 -14.92
C ASP A 104 -9.02 -2.24 -13.68
N PHE A 105 -10.16 -2.16 -12.99
CA PHE A 105 -10.41 -2.92 -11.78
C PHE A 105 -11.81 -3.49 -11.73
N ARG A 106 -11.97 -4.66 -11.11
CA ARG A 106 -13.26 -5.25 -10.76
C ARG A 106 -13.20 -5.87 -9.37
N ILE A 107 -14.37 -5.99 -8.74
CA ILE A 107 -14.54 -6.68 -7.47
C ILE A 107 -15.25 -7.99 -7.73
N LEU A 108 -14.66 -9.07 -7.23
CA LEU A 108 -15.25 -10.41 -7.25
C LEU A 108 -15.22 -10.98 -5.84
N ASN A 109 -16.39 -11.30 -5.30
CA ASN A 109 -16.55 -11.82 -3.93
C ASN A 109 -15.81 -10.93 -2.89
N GLY A 110 -15.85 -9.61 -3.07
CA GLY A 110 -15.21 -8.64 -2.18
C GLY A 110 -13.72 -8.40 -2.39
N TYR A 111 -13.06 -9.15 -3.27
CA TYR A 111 -11.63 -8.98 -3.56
C TYR A 111 -11.39 -8.17 -4.84
N VAL A 112 -10.28 -7.42 -4.85
CA VAL A 112 -9.91 -6.51 -5.95
C VAL A 112 -9.11 -7.25 -7.00
N TYR A 113 -9.60 -7.20 -8.24
CA TYR A 113 -8.94 -7.73 -9.41
C TYR A 113 -8.56 -6.59 -10.34
N LEU A 114 -7.30 -6.54 -10.75
CA LEU A 114 -6.75 -5.51 -11.62
C LEU A 114 -6.40 -6.10 -12.98
N SER A 115 -6.61 -5.32 -14.05
CA SER A 115 -6.21 -5.67 -15.41
C SER A 115 -5.47 -4.50 -16.04
N PRO A 116 -4.25 -4.68 -16.57
CA PRO A 116 -3.59 -3.63 -17.32
C PRO A 116 -4.39 -3.29 -18.59
N VAL A 117 -4.46 -2.00 -18.94
CA VAL A 117 -5.12 -1.50 -20.14
C VAL A 117 -4.06 -0.94 -21.08
N PRO A 118 -3.68 -1.66 -22.14
CA PRO A 118 -2.70 -1.17 -23.11
C PRO A 118 -3.29 -0.06 -23.97
N ALA A 119 -2.42 0.81 -24.47
CA ALA A 119 -2.79 1.74 -25.52
C ALA A 119 -2.90 1.00 -26.87
N PRO A 120 -3.82 1.41 -27.77
CA PRO A 120 -3.86 0.88 -29.13
C PRO A 120 -2.50 1.06 -29.82
N ALA A 121 -2.02 0.04 -30.52
CA ALA A 121 -0.68 0.01 -31.11
C ALA A 121 -0.44 1.19 -32.08
N GLU A 122 -1.47 1.58 -32.82
CA GLU A 122 -1.49 2.70 -33.75
C GLU A 122 -1.38 4.08 -33.09
N GLU A 123 -1.66 4.19 -31.78
CA GLU A 123 -1.56 5.45 -31.04
C GLU A 123 -0.21 5.62 -30.34
N ILE A 124 0.55 4.54 -30.11
CA ILE A 124 1.77 4.55 -29.29
C ILE A 124 2.79 5.58 -29.80
N GLU A 125 3.08 5.56 -31.11
CA GLU A 125 4.07 6.46 -31.72
C GLU A 125 3.69 7.94 -31.54
N ALA A 126 2.40 8.27 -31.69
CA ALA A 126 1.90 9.63 -31.53
C ALA A 126 1.93 10.12 -30.07
N ARG A 127 1.90 9.21 -29.09
CA ARG A 127 1.97 9.54 -27.66
C ARG A 127 3.38 9.83 -27.18
N VAL A 128 4.42 9.25 -27.80
CA VAL A 128 5.83 9.46 -27.42
C VAL A 128 6.23 10.93 -27.31
N PRO A 129 6.06 11.80 -28.34
CA PRO A 129 6.47 13.20 -28.22
C PRO A 129 5.71 13.96 -27.13
N LEU A 130 4.43 13.62 -26.90
CA LEU A 130 3.61 14.24 -25.85
C LEU A 130 4.05 13.83 -24.45
N PHE A 131 4.39 12.55 -24.25
CA PHE A 131 4.97 12.08 -23.01
C PHE A 131 6.30 12.75 -22.73
N MET A 132 7.20 12.80 -23.73
CA MET A 132 8.52 13.42 -23.57
C MET A 132 8.44 14.90 -23.21
N GLU A 133 7.51 15.67 -23.79
CA GLU A 133 7.30 17.07 -23.43
C GLU A 133 6.84 17.21 -21.97
N ARG A 134 5.86 16.42 -21.55
CA ARG A 134 5.20 16.54 -20.24
C ARG A 134 6.04 15.99 -19.10
N ALA A 135 6.53 14.75 -19.25
CA ALA A 135 7.44 14.14 -18.30
C ALA A 135 8.78 14.90 -18.25
N GLY A 136 9.29 15.35 -19.40
CA GLY A 136 10.49 16.17 -19.48
C GLY A 136 10.37 17.49 -18.72
N PHE A 137 9.21 18.15 -18.76
CA PHE A 137 8.96 19.33 -17.92
C PHE A 137 9.06 19.00 -16.43
N TYR A 138 8.45 17.91 -15.98
CA TYR A 138 8.53 17.49 -14.57
C TYR A 138 9.96 17.14 -14.17
N PHE A 139 10.66 16.31 -14.94
CA PHE A 139 12.04 15.92 -14.66
C PHE A 139 12.99 17.14 -14.61
N ALA A 140 12.82 18.12 -15.50
CA ALA A 140 13.64 19.34 -15.49
C ALA A 140 13.34 20.30 -14.32
N ASN A 141 12.20 20.12 -13.64
CA ASN A 141 11.74 21.00 -12.55
C ASN A 141 11.46 20.23 -11.25
N TRP A 142 12.01 19.02 -11.12
CA TRP A 142 11.60 18.05 -10.10
C TRP A 142 11.67 18.61 -8.70
N ASP A 143 12.84 19.13 -8.27
CA ASP A 143 13.04 19.64 -6.92
C ASP A 143 12.04 20.74 -6.55
N ARG A 144 11.84 21.73 -7.45
CA ARG A 144 10.89 22.81 -7.23
C ARG A 144 9.46 22.29 -7.12
N LEU A 145 9.04 21.42 -8.06
CA LEU A 145 7.69 20.88 -8.06
C LEU A 145 7.46 19.96 -6.85
N TYR A 146 8.50 19.26 -6.39
CA TYR A 146 8.43 18.40 -5.21
C TYR A 146 8.34 19.22 -3.92
N ASP A 147 9.08 20.33 -3.81
CA ASP A 147 8.90 21.28 -2.71
C ASP A 147 7.48 21.86 -2.69
N ASP A 148 6.94 22.25 -3.86
CA ASP A 148 5.55 22.68 -4.01
C ASP A 148 4.56 21.56 -3.62
N TRP A 149 4.91 20.31 -3.93
CA TRP A 149 4.12 19.13 -3.59
C TRP A 149 4.06 18.88 -2.08
N LEU A 150 5.20 19.05 -1.37
CA LEU A 150 5.24 18.93 0.08
C LEU A 150 4.36 19.96 0.78
N VAL A 151 4.25 21.18 0.22
CA VAL A 151 3.33 22.20 0.74
C VAL A 151 1.88 21.77 0.55
N LYS A 152 1.47 21.43 -0.68
CA LYS A 152 0.07 21.11 -0.95
C LYS A 152 -0.41 19.83 -0.26
N ILE A 153 0.43 18.80 -0.09
CA ILE A 153 0.01 17.58 0.61
C ILE A 153 -0.20 17.85 2.10
N ARG A 154 0.67 18.66 2.73
CA ARG A 154 0.51 19.08 4.13
C ARG A 154 -0.72 19.96 4.32
N ASP A 155 -0.97 20.89 3.40
CA ASP A 155 -2.17 21.73 3.42
C ASP A 155 -3.45 20.89 3.24
N LEU A 156 -3.44 19.89 2.35
CA LEU A 156 -4.56 18.96 2.17
C LEU A 156 -4.84 18.16 3.45
N VAL A 157 -3.81 17.60 4.07
CA VAL A 157 -3.93 16.85 5.34
C VAL A 157 -4.45 17.74 6.46
N LYS A 158 -3.95 18.97 6.55
CA LYS A 158 -4.44 19.97 7.50
C LYS A 158 -5.92 20.27 7.27
N GLU A 159 -6.32 20.54 6.03
CA GLU A 159 -7.73 20.82 5.70
C GLU A 159 -8.63 19.62 6.04
N MET A 160 -8.19 18.39 5.72
CA MET A 160 -8.91 17.18 6.08
C MET A 160 -9.03 17.02 7.60
N THR A 161 -7.97 17.36 8.35
CA THR A 161 -7.96 17.34 9.82
C THR A 161 -8.89 18.38 10.43
N GLU A 162 -9.07 19.53 9.78
CA GLU A 162 -9.97 20.61 10.23
C GLU A 162 -11.45 20.31 9.96
N LEU A 163 -11.78 19.30 9.13
CA LEU A 163 -13.17 18.88 8.94
C LEU A 163 -13.82 18.47 10.27
N SER A 164 -15.06 18.89 10.45
CA SER A 164 -15.81 18.66 11.68
C SER A 164 -17.06 17.83 11.41
N PHE A 165 -17.23 16.78 12.20
CA PHE A 165 -18.42 15.94 12.24
C PHE A 165 -18.96 15.95 13.67
N VAL A 166 -20.03 16.71 13.88
CA VAL A 166 -20.66 16.90 15.20
C VAL A 166 -22.13 16.56 15.08
N SER A 167 -22.68 15.97 16.15
CA SER A 167 -24.11 15.66 16.22
C SER A 167 -24.95 16.92 16.11
N LEU A 168 -26.06 16.84 15.39
CA LEU A 168 -26.96 17.98 15.21
C LEU A 168 -27.55 18.40 16.56
N PRO A 169 -27.45 19.68 16.97
CA PRO A 169 -27.95 20.13 18.26
C PRO A 169 -29.47 20.25 18.25
N ASP A 170 -30.13 20.17 19.41
CA ASP A 170 -31.59 20.39 19.51
C ASP A 170 -32.01 21.78 18.98
N MET A 171 -31.13 22.78 19.13
CA MET A 171 -31.30 24.14 18.64
C MET A 171 -29.92 24.73 18.34
N GLU A 172 -29.82 25.52 17.28
CA GLU A 172 -28.61 26.27 16.94
C GLU A 172 -28.22 27.26 18.06
N GLU A 173 -26.92 27.41 18.29
CA GLU A 173 -26.39 28.41 19.22
C GLU A 173 -26.77 29.83 18.76
N MET A 174 -27.03 30.73 19.73
CA MET A 174 -27.50 32.10 19.42
C MET A 174 -26.51 32.87 18.52
N GLU A 175 -25.22 32.51 18.57
CA GLU A 175 -24.17 33.08 17.72
C GLU A 175 -24.44 32.89 16.22
N VAL A 176 -25.02 31.76 15.80
CA VAL A 176 -25.40 31.48 14.41
C VAL A 176 -26.40 32.52 13.90
N ILE A 177 -27.31 32.97 14.77
CA ILE A 177 -28.30 34.00 14.46
C ILE A 177 -27.66 35.39 14.49
N THR A 178 -26.91 35.73 15.54
CA THR A 178 -26.38 37.10 15.72
C THR A 178 -25.25 37.44 14.74
N SER A 179 -24.51 36.44 14.26
CA SER A 179 -23.48 36.62 13.23
C SER A 179 -24.08 36.87 11.84
N GLY A 180 -25.34 36.49 11.61
CA GLY A 180 -25.98 36.55 10.29
C GLY A 180 -25.42 35.53 9.30
N ALA A 181 -24.87 34.40 9.77
CA ALA A 181 -24.21 33.39 8.93
C ALA A 181 -25.12 32.80 7.84
N GLY A 182 -26.44 32.68 8.11
CA GLY A 182 -27.43 32.18 7.16
C GLY A 182 -27.36 30.67 6.87
N LYS A 183 -26.48 29.95 7.57
CA LYS A 183 -26.27 28.50 7.53
C LYS A 183 -26.01 28.00 8.96
N GLY A 184 -26.32 26.72 9.22
CA GLY A 184 -26.16 26.09 10.55
C GLY A 184 -25.58 24.67 10.47
N SER A 185 -25.61 23.94 11.58
CA SER A 185 -24.98 22.63 11.76
C SER A 185 -25.42 21.60 10.73
N GLY A 186 -26.71 21.57 10.36
CA GLY A 186 -27.22 20.63 9.36
C GLY A 186 -26.58 20.77 7.97
N ASN A 187 -26.40 22.02 7.53
CA ASN A 187 -25.72 22.30 6.26
C ASN A 187 -24.21 22.01 6.35
N GLU A 188 -23.59 22.31 7.49
CA GLU A 188 -22.17 22.04 7.72
C GLU A 188 -21.87 20.54 7.70
N LEU A 189 -22.70 19.71 8.34
CA LEU A 189 -22.53 18.25 8.35
C LEU A 189 -22.52 17.65 6.93
N LEU A 190 -23.48 18.04 6.10
CA LEU A 190 -23.56 17.61 4.69
C LEU A 190 -22.37 18.13 3.87
N ALA A 191 -21.97 19.38 4.09
CA ALA A 191 -20.83 19.99 3.40
C ALA A 191 -19.49 19.31 3.80
N SER A 192 -19.29 18.99 5.07
CA SER A 192 -18.09 18.30 5.57
C SER A 192 -17.92 16.93 4.93
N TYR A 193 -19.00 16.16 4.78
CA TYR A 193 -18.93 14.84 4.14
C TYR A 193 -18.58 14.94 2.64
N HIS A 194 -19.23 15.84 1.89
CA HIS A 194 -18.87 16.07 0.50
C HIS A 194 -17.43 16.57 0.36
N ARG A 195 -16.98 17.45 1.26
CA ARG A 195 -15.61 17.95 1.26
C ARG A 195 -14.61 16.84 1.58
N LEU A 196 -14.93 15.92 2.49
CA LEU A 196 -14.11 14.74 2.77
C LEU A 196 -13.91 13.88 1.52
N LEU A 197 -14.97 13.64 0.74
CA LEU A 197 -14.88 12.92 -0.54
C LEU A 197 -13.99 13.63 -1.55
N ASP A 198 -14.16 14.95 -1.71
CA ASP A 198 -13.34 15.76 -2.63
C ASP A 198 -11.86 15.73 -2.24
N LEU A 199 -11.56 15.89 -0.95
CA LEU A 199 -10.19 15.82 -0.43
C LEU A 199 -9.60 14.42 -0.59
N SER A 200 -10.40 13.36 -0.39
CA SER A 200 -9.95 11.97 -0.57
C SER A 200 -9.59 11.66 -2.02
N LEU A 201 -10.36 12.16 -3.00
CA LEU A 201 -10.01 12.01 -4.41
C LEU A 201 -8.78 12.87 -4.76
N THR A 202 -8.70 14.09 -4.25
CA THR A 202 -7.55 15.00 -4.48
C THR A 202 -6.25 14.43 -3.91
N LEU A 203 -6.32 13.74 -2.77
CA LEU A 203 -5.19 13.03 -2.18
C LEU A 203 -4.58 12.03 -3.18
N TRP A 204 -5.43 11.22 -3.83
CA TRP A 204 -4.99 10.27 -4.85
C TRP A 204 -4.46 10.94 -6.11
N GLN A 205 -4.98 12.12 -6.47
CA GLN A 205 -4.38 12.92 -7.56
C GLN A 205 -2.96 13.36 -7.21
N TYR A 206 -2.73 13.84 -5.97
CA TYR A 206 -1.39 14.23 -5.52
C TYR A 206 -0.45 13.03 -5.42
N HIS A 207 -0.95 11.85 -5.05
CA HIS A 207 -0.18 10.60 -5.05
C HIS A 207 0.34 10.23 -6.45
N PHE A 208 -0.53 10.22 -7.46
CA PHE A 208 -0.12 9.81 -8.82
C PHE A 208 0.54 10.93 -9.65
N GLU A 209 0.62 12.15 -9.12
CA GLU A 209 1.31 13.26 -9.78
C GLU A 209 2.78 12.97 -10.05
N PHE A 210 3.52 12.38 -9.12
CA PHE A 210 4.93 12.06 -9.36
C PHE A 210 5.19 10.56 -9.40
N LEU A 211 4.36 9.73 -8.76
CA LEU A 211 4.69 8.32 -8.57
C LEU A 211 4.93 7.60 -9.90
N ASN A 212 4.06 7.85 -10.88
CA ASN A 212 4.18 7.23 -12.20
C ASN A 212 5.47 7.66 -12.92
N LEU A 213 5.87 8.92 -12.78
CA LEU A 213 7.12 9.43 -13.35
C LEU A 213 8.35 8.87 -12.63
N GLY A 214 8.28 8.71 -11.31
CA GLY A 214 9.36 8.16 -10.50
C GLY A 214 9.72 6.73 -10.93
N TYR A 215 8.70 5.87 -11.05
CA TYR A 215 8.89 4.51 -11.56
C TYR A 215 9.31 4.49 -13.03
N ALA A 216 8.78 5.37 -13.89
CA ALA A 216 9.18 5.42 -15.29
C ALA A 216 10.68 5.76 -15.45
N ALA A 217 11.20 6.70 -14.66
CA ALA A 217 12.62 7.03 -14.67
C ALA A 217 13.49 5.87 -14.15
N TYR A 218 13.07 5.18 -13.09
CA TYR A 218 13.77 3.99 -12.59
C TYR A 218 13.78 2.86 -13.63
N LEU A 219 12.66 2.61 -14.29
CA LEU A 219 12.53 1.58 -15.33
C LEU A 219 13.39 1.88 -16.56
N ASP A 220 13.51 3.14 -16.95
CA ASP A 220 14.39 3.54 -18.04
C ASP A 220 15.87 3.25 -17.70
N PHE A 221 16.28 3.53 -16.47
CA PHE A 221 17.61 3.16 -15.98
C PHE A 221 17.80 1.65 -15.89
N PHE A 222 16.81 0.93 -15.33
CA PHE A 222 16.83 -0.52 -15.22
C PHE A 222 16.96 -1.20 -16.58
N GLY A 223 16.16 -0.77 -17.56
CA GLY A 223 16.20 -1.25 -18.93
C GLY A 223 17.54 -0.99 -19.60
N PHE A 224 18.12 0.20 -19.41
CA PHE A 224 19.47 0.50 -19.88
C PHE A 224 20.51 -0.46 -19.30
N CYS A 225 20.50 -0.68 -17.98
CA CYS A 225 21.41 -1.61 -17.33
C CYS A 225 21.25 -3.04 -17.84
N LYS A 226 20.02 -3.51 -18.06
CA LYS A 226 19.77 -4.84 -18.62
C LYS A 226 20.23 -4.98 -20.07
N ALA A 227 20.11 -3.94 -20.87
CA ALA A 227 20.60 -3.93 -22.24
C ALA A 227 22.14 -3.91 -22.30
N ALA A 228 22.77 -3.06 -21.49
CA ALA A 228 24.23 -2.95 -21.43
C ALA A 228 24.89 -4.18 -20.78
N PHE A 229 24.23 -4.76 -19.77
CA PHE A 229 24.74 -5.86 -18.96
C PHE A 229 23.68 -6.98 -18.83
N PRO A 230 23.53 -7.87 -19.81
CA PRO A 230 22.46 -8.88 -19.79
C PRO A 230 22.46 -9.80 -18.56
N SER A 231 23.62 -10.02 -17.92
CA SER A 231 23.77 -10.83 -16.72
C SER A 231 23.79 -10.04 -15.41
N ILE A 232 23.53 -8.72 -15.43
CA ILE A 232 23.46 -7.93 -14.20
C ILE A 232 22.32 -8.45 -13.31
N PRO A 233 22.59 -8.78 -12.05
CA PRO A 233 21.51 -9.06 -11.10
C PRO A 233 20.66 -7.79 -10.91
N ASP A 234 19.34 -7.93 -10.93
CA ASP A 234 18.41 -6.80 -10.72
C ASP A 234 18.73 -6.04 -9.42
N LEU A 235 19.11 -6.79 -8.39
CA LEU A 235 19.58 -6.26 -7.12
C LEU A 235 20.78 -5.32 -7.26
N ALA A 236 21.72 -5.60 -8.17
CA ALA A 236 22.85 -4.70 -8.40
C ALA A 236 22.37 -3.34 -8.93
N ILE A 237 21.34 -3.32 -9.78
CA ILE A 237 20.69 -2.09 -10.27
C ILE A 237 20.01 -1.36 -9.10
N ALA A 238 19.23 -2.07 -8.28
CA ALA A 238 18.56 -1.49 -7.11
C ALA A 238 19.57 -0.84 -6.14
N LYS A 239 20.70 -1.50 -5.89
CA LYS A 239 21.79 -0.97 -5.04
C LYS A 239 22.37 0.34 -5.56
N MET A 240 22.37 0.60 -6.87
CA MET A 240 22.91 1.86 -7.44
C MET A 240 22.05 3.08 -7.05
N VAL A 241 20.78 2.88 -6.73
CA VAL A 241 19.81 3.93 -6.39
C VAL A 241 19.55 4.03 -4.88
N ALA A 242 19.98 3.04 -4.08
CA ALA A 242 19.76 2.95 -2.64
C ALA A 242 20.49 4.02 -1.80
N GLY A 243 20.19 4.06 -0.49
CA GLY A 243 20.85 4.95 0.47
C GLY A 243 20.45 6.42 0.33
N VAL A 244 19.20 6.70 -0.03
CA VAL A 244 18.67 8.06 -0.09
C VAL A 244 18.02 8.40 1.25
N ASP A 245 18.15 9.67 1.69
CA ASP A 245 17.46 10.12 2.89
C ASP A 245 15.96 10.24 2.60
N VAL A 246 15.14 9.47 3.32
CA VAL A 246 13.70 9.38 3.10
C VAL A 246 12.95 9.52 4.42
N ASP A 247 11.88 10.30 4.37
CA ASP A 247 11.03 10.66 5.50
C ASP A 247 10.32 9.43 6.09
N LEU A 248 10.21 8.33 5.32
CA LEU A 248 9.61 7.07 5.77
C LEU A 248 10.29 6.48 7.02
N PHE A 249 11.56 6.81 7.26
CA PHE A 249 12.30 6.35 8.45
C PHE A 249 12.20 7.30 9.64
N ARG A 250 11.65 8.50 9.46
CA ARG A 250 11.51 9.51 10.53
C ARG A 250 10.69 9.02 11.73
N PRO A 251 9.59 8.26 11.59
CA PRO A 251 8.86 7.71 12.73
C PRO A 251 9.76 6.89 13.66
N ASP A 252 10.56 5.98 13.09
CA ASP A 252 11.51 5.15 13.85
C ASP A 252 12.63 6.00 14.47
N ASP A 253 13.17 6.97 13.73
CA ASP A 253 14.20 7.87 14.25
C ASP A 253 13.70 8.71 15.45
N GLU A 254 12.42 9.12 15.47
CA GLU A 254 11.81 9.76 16.65
C GLU A 254 11.65 8.78 17.83
N LEU A 255 11.29 7.50 17.59
CA LEU A 255 11.25 6.49 18.66
C LEU A 255 12.64 6.27 19.28
N LYS A 256 13.69 6.17 18.48
CA LYS A 256 15.09 6.07 18.97
C LYS A 256 15.48 7.31 19.78
N LYS A 257 15.11 8.50 19.33
CA LYS A 257 15.35 9.76 20.05
C LYS A 257 14.62 9.77 21.40
N LEU A 258 13.37 9.31 21.45
CA LEU A 258 12.59 9.20 22.68
C LEU A 258 13.17 8.15 23.64
N ALA A 259 13.70 7.03 23.14
CA ALA A 259 14.40 6.05 23.96
C ALA A 259 15.69 6.61 24.57
N ARG A 260 16.52 7.32 23.79
CA ARG A 260 17.70 8.04 24.30
C ARG A 260 17.33 9.11 25.32
N LEU A 261 16.22 9.83 25.10
CA LEU A 261 15.69 10.79 26.05
C LEU A 261 15.25 10.09 27.35
N ALA A 262 14.61 8.93 27.26
CA ALA A 262 14.17 8.18 28.43
C ALA A 262 15.35 7.82 29.35
N VAL A 263 16.44 7.30 28.77
CA VAL A 263 17.67 6.96 29.51
C VAL A 263 18.36 8.22 30.05
N SER A 264 18.53 9.26 29.25
CA SER A 264 19.27 10.46 29.67
C SER A 264 18.53 11.30 30.72
N SER A 265 17.19 11.25 30.73
CA SER A 265 16.35 11.92 31.74
C SER A 265 16.04 11.05 32.97
N GLY A 266 16.50 9.79 32.99
CA GLY A 266 16.28 8.85 34.10
C GLY A 266 14.82 8.38 34.23
N VAL A 267 14.08 8.37 33.12
CA VAL A 267 12.69 7.89 33.09
C VAL A 267 12.51 6.48 32.53
N ASP A 268 13.59 5.87 32.05
CA ASP A 268 13.66 4.54 31.47
C ASP A 268 13.07 3.43 32.36
N GLY A 269 13.24 3.48 33.69
CA GLY A 269 12.67 2.46 34.60
C GLY A 269 11.13 2.43 34.64
N ARG A 270 10.44 3.39 34.01
CA ARG A 270 8.98 3.37 33.86
C ARG A 270 8.52 2.39 32.79
N PHE A 271 9.38 2.10 31.80
CA PHE A 271 9.12 1.18 30.69
C PHE A 271 9.25 -0.30 31.08
N ASP A 272 9.76 -0.60 32.29
CA ASP A 272 9.76 -1.95 32.85
C ASP A 272 8.36 -2.40 33.35
N ALA A 273 7.33 -1.57 33.16
CA ALA A 273 5.96 -1.93 33.47
C ALA A 273 5.46 -2.91 32.40
N GLY A 274 5.08 -4.14 32.80
CA GLY A 274 4.69 -5.20 31.87
C GLY A 274 3.44 -4.95 31.01
N ASP A 275 2.90 -3.73 30.99
CA ASP A 275 1.83 -3.27 30.13
C ASP A 275 1.96 -1.75 29.86
N VAL A 276 1.47 -1.33 28.69
CA VAL A 276 1.63 0.04 28.15
C VAL A 276 0.82 1.08 28.95
N ALA A 277 -0.35 0.70 29.49
CA ALA A 277 -1.17 1.61 30.29
C ALA A 277 -0.43 2.03 31.57
N THR A 278 0.23 1.09 32.23
CA THR A 278 1.06 1.37 33.42
C THR A 278 2.29 2.21 33.07
N VAL A 279 2.87 2.06 31.88
CA VAL A 279 3.97 2.94 31.42
C VAL A 279 3.52 4.40 31.40
N TRP A 280 2.37 4.68 30.79
CA TRP A 280 1.79 6.03 30.72
C TRP A 280 1.46 6.59 32.10
N GLU A 281 0.79 5.83 32.96
CA GLU A 281 0.46 6.25 34.33
C GLU A 281 1.74 6.67 35.12
N LYS A 282 2.81 5.88 34.99
CA LYS A 282 4.09 6.19 35.64
C LYS A 282 4.77 7.43 35.05
N LEU A 283 4.68 7.65 33.73
CA LEU A 283 5.22 8.85 33.09
C LEU A 283 4.44 10.10 33.53
N GLU A 284 3.12 10.03 33.67
CA GLU A 284 2.30 11.15 34.10
C GLU A 284 2.53 11.56 35.57
N SER A 285 2.98 10.60 36.39
CA SER A 285 3.07 10.75 37.85
C SER A 285 4.03 11.84 38.35
N ASP A 286 5.03 12.23 37.56
CA ASP A 286 6.03 13.23 37.97
C ASP A 286 6.48 14.17 36.84
N GLU A 287 7.29 15.16 37.20
CA GLU A 287 7.72 16.22 36.29
C GLU A 287 8.63 15.71 35.17
N ALA A 288 9.52 14.76 35.48
CA ALA A 288 10.44 14.20 34.49
C ALA A 288 9.69 13.39 33.42
N GLY A 289 8.71 12.58 33.84
CA GLY A 289 7.89 11.84 32.90
C GLY A 289 6.97 12.75 32.08
N ARG A 290 6.37 13.79 32.67
CA ARG A 290 5.60 14.80 31.89
C ARG A 290 6.46 15.56 30.88
N ALA A 291 7.72 15.84 31.19
CA ALA A 291 8.65 16.44 30.23
C ALA A 291 8.96 15.49 29.07
N TRP A 292 9.08 14.18 29.32
CA TRP A 292 9.21 13.17 28.26
C TRP A 292 7.94 13.08 27.41
N ILE A 293 6.75 13.09 28.02
CA ILE A 293 5.46 13.08 27.30
C ILE A 293 5.35 14.28 26.35
N ALA A 294 5.78 15.48 26.76
CA ALA A 294 5.77 16.65 25.89
C ALA A 294 6.66 16.47 24.63
N GLU A 295 7.76 15.74 24.72
CA GLU A 295 8.59 15.40 23.55
C GLU A 295 7.96 14.29 22.70
N TRP A 296 7.24 13.34 23.31
CA TRP A 296 6.40 12.39 22.58
C TRP A 296 5.33 13.11 21.77
N GLU A 297 4.58 14.04 22.35
CA GLU A 297 3.53 14.80 21.67
C GLU A 297 4.08 15.61 20.49
N ARG A 298 5.28 16.19 20.64
CA ARG A 298 5.98 16.90 19.54
C ARG A 298 6.43 15.97 18.42
N ALA A 299 6.80 14.74 18.75
CA ALA A 299 7.19 13.75 17.75
C ALA A 299 5.96 13.13 17.05
N ALA A 300 4.87 12.95 17.78
CA ALA A 300 3.71 12.22 17.31
C ALA A 300 3.03 12.88 16.10
N GLU A 301 3.04 14.21 16.02
CA GLU A 301 2.52 14.94 14.87
C GLU A 301 3.66 15.58 14.06
N PRO A 302 3.95 15.11 12.83
CA PRO A 302 3.14 14.18 12.04
C PRO A 302 3.51 12.69 12.20
N TRP A 303 4.64 12.36 12.84
CA TRP A 303 5.37 11.11 12.59
C TRP A 303 4.70 9.82 13.11
N PHE A 304 3.76 9.89 14.05
CA PHE A 304 3.05 8.72 14.57
C PHE A 304 1.66 8.54 13.94
N ASN A 305 1.31 9.32 12.91
CA ASN A 305 0.25 8.95 11.97
C ASN A 305 0.75 7.85 11.03
N PHE A 306 1.16 6.73 11.62
CA PHE A 306 1.84 5.63 10.96
C PHE A 306 1.04 4.36 11.19
N SER A 307 0.56 3.78 10.08
CA SER A 307 -0.28 2.58 10.11
C SER A 307 0.57 1.36 10.43
N THR A 308 0.08 0.49 11.31
CA THR A 308 0.67 -0.82 11.59
C THR A 308 0.43 -1.83 10.45
N GLY A 309 -0.49 -1.53 9.54
CA GLY A 309 -0.75 -2.28 8.30
C GLY A 309 -0.27 -1.54 7.06
N SER A 310 -0.94 -1.74 5.93
CA SER A 310 -0.61 -1.01 4.69
C SER A 310 -1.05 0.45 4.73
N GLY A 311 -2.02 0.79 5.58
CA GLY A 311 -2.69 2.09 5.60
C GLY A 311 -3.88 2.16 4.65
N PHE A 312 -4.20 1.08 3.92
CA PHE A 312 -5.26 1.05 2.91
C PHE A 312 -6.62 0.59 3.47
N TYR A 313 -6.66 0.10 4.71
CA TYR A 313 -7.89 -0.32 5.37
C TYR A 313 -8.20 0.56 6.57
N HIS A 314 -9.49 0.85 6.77
CA HIS A 314 -9.94 1.49 7.99
C HIS A 314 -9.62 0.67 9.25
N SER A 315 -9.48 -0.65 9.14
CA SER A 315 -9.15 -1.54 10.28
C SER A 315 -7.70 -1.47 10.70
N ASP A 316 -6.83 -0.85 9.89
CA ASP A 316 -5.43 -0.71 10.24
C ASP A 316 -5.28 0.21 11.45
N LYS A 317 -4.58 -0.28 12.47
CA LYS A 317 -4.25 0.52 13.66
C LYS A 317 -3.19 1.55 13.31
N ILE A 318 -3.25 2.70 13.96
CA ILE A 318 -2.28 3.78 13.80
C ILE A 318 -1.57 4.04 15.12
N TRP A 319 -0.26 4.30 15.08
CA TRP A 319 0.60 4.40 16.27
C TRP A 319 0.14 5.45 17.28
N ILE A 320 -0.34 6.61 16.81
CA ILE A 320 -0.78 7.69 17.69
C ILE A 320 -2.04 7.34 18.50
N GLU A 321 -2.88 6.41 18.01
CA GLU A 321 -4.07 5.92 18.73
C GLU A 321 -3.81 4.58 19.44
N ASN A 322 -2.80 3.83 19.00
CA ASN A 322 -2.47 2.48 19.47
C ASN A 322 -0.99 2.44 19.84
N THR A 323 -0.69 2.93 21.04
CA THR A 323 0.69 3.21 21.48
C THR A 323 1.48 1.96 21.87
N GLU A 324 0.87 0.77 21.85
CA GLU A 324 1.50 -0.47 22.26
C GLU A 324 2.73 -0.80 21.42
N VAL A 325 2.60 -0.65 20.11
CA VAL A 325 3.67 -0.89 19.14
C VAL A 325 4.85 0.09 19.37
N PRO A 326 4.66 1.42 19.29
CA PRO A 326 5.76 2.37 19.47
C PRO A 326 6.37 2.33 20.88
N VAL A 327 5.58 2.11 21.95
CA VAL A 327 6.11 1.96 23.32
C VAL A 327 6.92 0.67 23.46
N GLY A 328 6.49 -0.43 22.84
CA GLY A 328 7.25 -1.67 22.77
C GLY A 328 8.63 -1.45 22.14
N TYR A 329 8.67 -0.76 20.99
CA TYR A 329 9.94 -0.41 20.33
C TYR A 329 10.82 0.50 21.17
N ILE A 330 10.27 1.52 21.83
CA ILE A 330 11.03 2.38 22.75
C ILE A 330 11.64 1.55 23.88
N THR A 331 10.90 0.57 24.42
CA THR A 331 11.37 -0.32 25.48
C THR A 331 12.57 -1.13 25.01
N ASP A 332 12.50 -1.73 23.82
CA ASP A 332 13.63 -2.44 23.21
C ASP A 332 14.84 -1.53 22.97
N TYR A 333 14.61 -0.31 22.48
CA TYR A 333 15.67 0.67 22.24
C TYR A 333 16.32 1.15 23.53
N ILE A 334 15.58 1.29 24.63
CA ILE A 334 16.14 1.64 25.95
C ILE A 334 17.18 0.59 26.38
N VAL A 335 16.91 -0.69 26.17
CA VAL A 335 17.87 -1.78 26.48
C VAL A 335 19.14 -1.61 25.66
N LYS A 336 19.01 -1.46 24.34
CA LYS A 336 20.15 -1.27 23.43
C LYS A 336 20.97 -0.02 23.77
N VAL A 337 20.32 1.10 24.10
CA VAL A 337 21.01 2.34 24.52
C VAL A 337 21.81 2.12 25.79
N LYS A 338 21.27 1.39 26.78
CA LYS A 338 21.99 1.06 28.03
C LYS A 338 23.20 0.16 27.79
N GLU A 339 23.13 -0.71 26.79
CA GLU A 339 24.24 -1.59 26.37
C GLU A 339 25.29 -0.88 25.51
N GLY A 340 25.05 0.37 25.10
CA GLY A 340 25.95 1.14 24.25
C GLY A 340 25.90 0.74 22.78
N VAL A 341 24.82 0.09 22.33
CA VAL A 341 24.58 -0.25 20.94
C VAL A 341 24.21 1.01 20.16
N ASP A 342 24.81 1.19 18.98
CA ASP A 342 24.41 2.24 18.06
C ASP A 342 23.07 1.88 17.38
N LEU A 343 22.11 2.80 17.45
CA LEU A 343 20.77 2.62 16.87
C LEU A 343 20.63 3.24 15.48
N ASP A 344 21.64 4.00 15.05
CA ASP A 344 21.57 4.73 13.79
C ASP A 344 21.77 3.79 12.60
N ARG A 345 21.11 4.12 11.49
CA ARG A 345 21.22 3.34 10.25
C ARG A 345 22.63 3.49 9.66
N PRO A 346 23.21 2.43 9.06
CA PRO A 346 24.58 2.46 8.51
C PRO A 346 24.66 3.18 7.15
N VAL A 347 24.16 4.43 7.08
CA VAL A 347 24.01 5.19 5.82
C VAL A 347 25.34 5.37 5.08
N ASP A 348 26.42 5.66 5.80
CA ASP A 348 27.75 5.82 5.20
C ASP A 348 28.23 4.54 4.51
N ALA A 349 28.00 3.37 5.12
CA ALA A 349 28.38 2.09 4.54
C ALA A 349 27.55 1.78 3.29
N LEU A 350 26.26 2.15 3.28
CA LEU A 350 25.39 2.03 2.12
C LEU A 350 25.85 2.93 0.97
N HIS A 351 26.26 4.17 1.25
CA HIS A 351 26.80 5.08 0.22
C HIS A 351 28.10 4.55 -0.40
N VAL A 352 29.01 4.03 0.43
CA VAL A 352 30.27 3.43 -0.05
C VAL A 352 30.00 2.23 -0.97
N GLU A 353 29.12 1.31 -0.55
CA GLU A 353 28.77 0.13 -1.36
C GLU A 353 28.05 0.53 -2.66
N ARG A 354 27.12 1.48 -2.59
CA ARG A 354 26.43 2.04 -3.76
C ARG A 354 27.43 2.61 -4.77
N ASP A 355 28.35 3.46 -4.32
CA ASP A 355 29.29 4.15 -5.20
C ASP A 355 30.33 3.16 -5.78
N ARG A 356 30.69 2.12 -5.03
CA ARG A 356 31.50 1.00 -5.53
C ARG A 356 30.80 0.28 -6.68
N VAL A 357 29.55 -0.15 -6.49
CA VAL A 357 28.77 -0.87 -7.51
C VAL A 357 28.58 -0.01 -8.76
N VAL A 358 28.28 1.27 -8.60
CA VAL A 358 28.17 2.22 -9.72
C VAL A 358 29.49 2.32 -10.49
N GLY A 359 30.62 2.49 -9.79
CA GLY A 359 31.93 2.59 -10.41
C GLY A 359 32.28 1.34 -11.22
N GLU A 360 32.09 0.15 -10.65
CA GLU A 360 32.39 -1.13 -11.29
C GLU A 360 31.63 -1.33 -12.60
N TYR A 361 30.32 -1.06 -12.62
CA TYR A 361 29.54 -1.19 -13.86
C TYR A 361 29.81 -0.07 -14.86
N ARG A 362 30.03 1.16 -14.40
CA ARG A 362 30.37 2.28 -15.28
C ARG A 362 31.69 2.07 -16.02
N GLU A 363 32.67 1.43 -15.39
CA GLU A 363 33.95 1.08 -16.02
C GLU A 363 33.83 0.01 -17.12
N LEU A 364 32.80 -0.84 -17.06
CA LEU A 364 32.54 -1.88 -18.06
C LEU A 364 31.88 -1.36 -19.34
N LEU A 365 31.39 -0.12 -19.36
CA LEU A 365 30.80 0.48 -20.56
C LEU A 365 31.88 0.81 -21.59
N ASP A 366 31.65 0.46 -22.84
CA ASP A 366 32.67 0.53 -23.91
C ASP A 366 32.86 1.96 -24.48
N SER A 367 31.81 2.78 -24.47
CA SER A 367 31.81 4.11 -25.09
C SER A 367 31.58 5.25 -24.08
N ASP A 368 32.06 6.45 -24.42
CA ASP A 368 31.78 7.65 -23.62
C ASP A 368 30.30 8.04 -23.70
N GLU A 369 29.63 7.76 -24.83
CA GLU A 369 28.19 7.98 -25.00
C GLU A 369 27.37 7.10 -24.05
N ASP A 370 27.72 5.82 -23.91
CA ASP A 370 27.04 4.91 -22.98
C ASP A 370 27.27 5.33 -21.53
N ARG A 371 28.48 5.81 -21.19
CA ARG A 371 28.79 6.33 -19.84
C ARG A 371 27.98 7.58 -19.52
N GLU A 372 27.86 8.51 -20.46
CA GLU A 372 27.03 9.70 -20.32
C GLU A 372 25.55 9.34 -20.16
N ALA A 373 25.05 8.39 -20.96
CA ALA A 373 23.67 7.89 -20.84
C ALA A 373 23.41 7.20 -19.49
N PHE A 374 24.35 6.36 -19.04
CA PHE A 374 24.30 5.69 -17.73
C PHE A 374 24.25 6.72 -16.60
N ASP A 375 25.17 7.69 -16.59
CA ASP A 375 25.25 8.73 -15.57
C ASP A 375 23.98 9.59 -15.53
N ALA A 376 23.43 9.96 -16.70
CA ALA A 376 22.21 10.74 -16.80
C ALA A 376 20.98 9.99 -16.26
N LYS A 377 20.80 8.72 -16.65
CA LYS A 377 19.67 7.89 -16.19
C LYS A 377 19.76 7.54 -14.71
N LEU A 378 20.97 7.23 -14.22
CA LEU A 378 21.21 7.01 -12.79
C LEU A 378 20.95 8.29 -11.99
N GLY A 379 21.44 9.43 -12.47
CA GLY A 379 21.22 10.74 -11.86
C GLY A 379 19.73 11.04 -11.72
N LEU A 380 18.96 10.88 -12.81
CA LEU A 380 17.51 11.06 -12.78
C LEU A 380 16.83 10.09 -11.80
N SER A 381 17.20 8.80 -11.83
CA SER A 381 16.65 7.80 -10.91
C SER A 381 16.86 8.20 -9.44
N ARG A 382 18.05 8.69 -9.09
CA ARG A 382 18.36 9.19 -7.74
C ARG A 382 17.62 10.47 -7.37
N THR A 383 17.35 11.35 -8.34
CA THR A 383 16.55 12.56 -8.13
C THR A 383 15.09 12.22 -7.81
N VAL A 384 14.51 11.23 -8.49
CA VAL A 384 13.09 10.89 -8.31
C VAL A 384 12.82 9.99 -7.11
N PHE A 385 13.79 9.16 -6.71
CA PHE A 385 13.63 8.15 -5.67
C PHE A 385 13.15 8.68 -4.30
N PRO A 386 13.61 9.84 -3.78
CA PRO A 386 13.06 10.38 -2.54
C PRO A 386 11.54 10.50 -2.56
N TYR A 387 10.92 10.96 -3.65
CA TYR A 387 9.46 11.02 -3.75
C TYR A 387 8.82 9.63 -3.67
N VAL A 388 9.39 8.67 -4.42
CA VAL A 388 8.89 7.29 -4.49
C VAL A 388 8.83 6.65 -3.11
N GLU A 389 9.65 7.07 -2.15
CA GLU A 389 9.52 6.61 -0.77
C GLU A 389 8.71 7.57 0.11
N ASN A 390 8.90 8.87 -0.03
CA ASN A 390 8.28 9.87 0.87
C ASN A 390 6.76 9.94 0.72
N HIS A 391 6.24 9.68 -0.49
CA HIS A 391 4.79 9.67 -0.70
C HIS A 391 4.09 8.65 0.20
N ASN A 392 4.74 7.52 0.51
CA ASN A 392 4.20 6.49 1.38
C ASN A 392 3.91 7.07 2.79
N PHE A 393 4.82 7.85 3.38
CA PHE A 393 4.55 8.49 4.65
C PHE A 393 3.43 9.55 4.55
N TYR A 394 3.56 10.53 3.65
CA TYR A 394 2.63 11.67 3.62
C TYR A 394 1.22 11.27 3.17
N VAL A 395 1.11 10.34 2.22
CA VAL A 395 -0.17 9.88 1.69
C VAL A 395 -0.61 8.63 2.44
N GLU A 396 0.11 7.53 2.27
CA GLU A 396 -0.37 6.17 2.63
C GLU A 396 -0.47 5.92 4.12
N HIS A 397 0.29 6.68 4.91
CA HIS A 397 0.21 6.66 6.36
C HIS A 397 -0.53 7.89 6.91
N TRP A 398 0.00 9.09 6.72
CA TRP A 398 -0.50 10.27 7.43
C TRP A 398 -1.90 10.69 6.96
N ALA A 399 -2.07 10.94 5.66
CA ALA A 399 -3.36 11.37 5.12
C ALA A 399 -4.45 10.30 5.27
N HIS A 400 -4.11 9.03 5.02
CA HIS A 400 -5.04 7.91 5.19
C HIS A 400 -5.51 7.79 6.64
N SER A 401 -4.60 7.90 7.62
CA SER A 401 -4.95 7.90 9.04
C SER A 401 -5.93 9.01 9.41
N VAL A 402 -5.75 10.21 8.85
CA VAL A 402 -6.68 11.33 9.06
C VAL A 402 -8.05 11.01 8.46
N LEU A 403 -8.10 10.47 7.24
CA LEU A 403 -9.35 10.07 6.57
C LEU A 403 -10.13 9.07 7.43
N TRP A 404 -9.49 8.02 7.93
CA TRP A 404 -10.13 6.99 8.75
C TRP A 404 -10.68 7.56 10.05
N ARG A 405 -9.93 8.42 10.74
CA ARG A 405 -10.43 9.11 11.94
C ARG A 405 -11.63 10.00 11.65
N LYS A 406 -11.62 10.74 10.53
CA LYS A 406 -12.76 11.59 10.13
C LYS A 406 -14.00 10.77 9.77
N MET A 407 -13.82 9.61 9.14
CA MET A 407 -14.92 8.66 8.94
C MET A 407 -15.46 8.12 10.27
N ARG A 408 -14.61 7.81 11.25
CA ARG A 408 -15.08 7.42 12.60
C ARG A 408 -15.79 8.56 13.32
N ASP A 409 -15.36 9.82 13.15
CA ASP A 409 -16.09 10.96 13.70
C ASP A 409 -17.50 11.07 13.12
N LEU A 410 -17.66 10.83 11.81
CA LEU A 410 -18.98 10.68 11.18
C LEU A 410 -19.76 9.48 11.73
N GLY A 411 -19.09 8.35 11.95
CA GLY A 411 -19.68 7.16 12.58
C GLY A 411 -20.27 7.47 13.95
N LYS A 412 -19.55 8.20 14.82
CA LYS A 412 -20.06 8.63 16.14
C LYS A 412 -21.33 9.48 16.03
N VAL A 413 -21.45 10.32 15.00
CA VAL A 413 -22.67 11.10 14.74
C VAL A 413 -23.84 10.18 14.40
N LEU A 414 -23.63 9.19 13.53
CA LEU A 414 -24.67 8.23 13.15
C LEU A 414 -25.05 7.30 14.29
N GLU A 415 -24.08 6.87 15.10
CA GLU A 415 -24.29 6.04 16.29
C GLU A 415 -25.13 6.80 17.32
N SER A 416 -24.77 8.06 17.59
CA SER A 416 -25.53 8.94 18.50
C SER A 416 -26.96 9.18 18.03
N ALA A 417 -27.18 9.21 16.71
CA ALA A 417 -28.51 9.32 16.10
C ALA A 417 -29.27 7.98 16.03
N GLY A 418 -28.65 6.86 16.43
CA GLY A 418 -29.22 5.52 16.43
C GLY A 418 -29.32 4.86 15.05
N PHE A 419 -28.66 5.42 14.02
CA PHE A 419 -28.62 4.84 12.67
C PHE A 419 -27.75 3.59 12.61
N ILE A 420 -26.71 3.54 13.44
CA ILE A 420 -25.78 2.41 13.57
C ILE A 420 -25.58 2.05 15.04
N ALA A 421 -25.11 0.83 15.30
CA ALA A 421 -24.93 0.33 16.68
C ALA A 421 -23.49 0.48 17.18
N ASP A 422 -22.53 0.54 16.26
CA ASP A 422 -21.11 0.70 16.53
C ASP A 422 -20.54 1.75 15.56
N THR A 423 -19.62 2.61 16.02
CA THR A 423 -18.97 3.63 15.18
C THR A 423 -18.34 3.03 13.91
N GLU A 424 -17.80 1.81 13.97
CA GLU A 424 -17.17 1.11 12.84
C GLU A 424 -18.17 0.71 11.75
N ASP A 425 -19.46 0.63 12.07
CA ASP A 425 -20.49 0.29 11.08
C ASP A 425 -20.62 1.37 9.98
N VAL A 426 -20.02 2.55 10.16
CA VAL A 426 -19.94 3.59 9.11
C VAL A 426 -19.25 3.09 7.83
N PHE A 427 -18.31 2.13 7.96
CA PHE A 427 -17.61 1.56 6.81
C PHE A 427 -18.45 0.54 6.02
N MET A 428 -19.62 0.15 6.55
CA MET A 428 -20.59 -0.72 5.87
C MET A 428 -21.52 0.01 4.90
N PHE A 429 -21.34 1.32 4.72
CA PHE A 429 -22.05 2.11 3.72
C PHE A 429 -21.20 2.36 2.48
N LYS A 430 -21.84 2.36 1.31
CA LYS A 430 -21.22 2.89 0.08
C LYS A 430 -21.14 4.42 0.14
N ARG A 431 -20.22 5.03 -0.61
CA ARG A 431 -20.15 6.50 -0.71
C ARG A 431 -21.42 7.20 -1.13
N SER A 432 -22.20 6.57 -2.00
CA SER A 432 -23.47 7.11 -2.47
C SER A 432 -24.57 7.03 -1.40
N GLU A 433 -24.53 6.00 -0.54
CA GLU A 433 -25.56 5.78 0.48
C GLU A 433 -25.41 6.77 1.65
N LEU A 434 -24.18 7.11 2.03
CA LEU A 434 -23.95 8.05 3.15
C LEU A 434 -24.55 9.44 2.90
N ALA A 435 -24.62 9.90 1.64
CA ALA A 435 -25.32 11.15 1.32
C ALA A 435 -26.82 11.06 1.64
N ASP A 436 -27.47 9.94 1.30
CA ASP A 436 -28.89 9.71 1.59
C ASP A 436 -29.14 9.49 3.09
N VAL A 437 -28.22 8.80 3.78
CA VAL A 437 -28.24 8.60 5.25
C VAL A 437 -28.20 9.95 5.97
N LEU A 438 -27.26 10.82 5.59
CA LEU A 438 -27.12 12.13 6.19
C LEU A 438 -28.30 13.04 5.83
N TRP A 439 -28.88 12.89 4.64
CA TRP A 439 -30.10 13.59 4.28
C TRP A 439 -31.30 13.16 5.13
N ASP A 440 -31.48 11.85 5.40
CA ASP A 440 -32.53 11.35 6.31
C ASP A 440 -32.37 11.93 7.72
N LEU A 441 -31.15 11.90 8.25
CA LEU A 441 -30.81 12.52 9.54
C LEU A 441 -31.15 14.02 9.56
N TYR A 442 -30.65 14.76 8.57
CA TYR A 442 -30.86 16.22 8.47
C TYR A 442 -32.33 16.58 8.31
N ALA A 443 -33.05 15.92 7.40
CA ALA A 443 -34.44 16.24 7.10
C ALA A 443 -35.35 15.98 8.31
N ALA A 444 -35.11 14.86 9.02
CA ALA A 444 -35.83 14.52 10.24
C ALA A 444 -35.56 15.53 11.37
N TRP A 445 -34.29 15.86 11.60
CA TRP A 445 -33.87 16.87 12.56
C TRP A 445 -34.50 18.25 12.27
N ALA A 446 -34.44 18.70 11.02
CA ALA A 446 -34.91 20.04 10.61
C ALA A 446 -36.41 20.27 10.86
N VAL A 447 -37.22 19.20 10.83
CA VAL A 447 -38.67 19.28 11.08
C VAL A 447 -39.07 18.78 12.48
N GLY A 448 -38.13 18.28 13.28
CA GLY A 448 -38.39 17.68 14.58
C GLY A 448 -39.20 16.38 14.51
N ALA A 449 -39.04 15.59 13.45
CA ALA A 449 -39.69 14.28 13.27
C ALA A 449 -38.68 13.13 13.41
N PRO A 450 -39.13 11.90 13.71
CA PRO A 450 -38.24 10.74 13.71
C PRO A 450 -37.68 10.46 12.31
N ALA A 451 -36.37 10.21 12.24
CA ALA A 451 -35.72 9.69 11.04
C ALA A 451 -36.15 8.24 10.76
N ARG A 452 -36.07 7.79 9.52
CA ARG A 452 -36.35 6.38 9.17
C ARG A 452 -35.17 5.48 9.52
N GLY A 453 -33.96 5.99 9.35
CA GLY A 453 -32.70 5.26 9.46
C GLY A 453 -32.56 4.39 10.70
N PRO A 454 -32.89 4.86 11.92
CA PRO A 454 -32.77 4.04 13.13
C PRO A 454 -33.61 2.77 13.13
N GLY A 455 -34.69 2.72 12.35
CA GLY A 455 -35.52 1.52 12.18
C GLY A 455 -35.15 0.66 10.96
N TYR A 456 -34.20 1.09 10.13
CA TYR A 456 -33.85 0.45 8.86
C TYR A 456 -32.41 -0.05 8.83
N TRP A 457 -31.44 0.85 9.09
CA TRP A 457 -30.03 0.60 8.87
C TRP A 457 -29.40 -0.48 9.77
N PRO A 458 -29.73 -0.60 11.08
CA PRO A 458 -29.12 -1.63 11.91
C PRO A 458 -29.31 -3.06 11.39
N GLY A 459 -30.48 -3.36 10.82
CA GLY A 459 -30.76 -4.67 10.22
C GLY A 459 -29.97 -4.91 8.93
N GLU A 460 -29.86 -3.88 8.08
CA GLU A 460 -29.10 -3.98 6.83
C GLU A 460 -27.59 -4.08 7.08
N ILE A 461 -27.07 -3.36 8.07
CA ILE A 461 -25.66 -3.44 8.47
C ILE A 461 -25.33 -4.82 9.02
N GLN A 462 -26.18 -5.38 9.88
CA GLN A 462 -25.98 -6.76 10.37
C GLN A 462 -25.96 -7.78 9.23
N ARG A 463 -26.81 -7.61 8.22
CA ARG A 463 -26.79 -8.45 7.00
C ARG A 463 -25.45 -8.30 6.27
N ARG A 464 -25.00 -7.07 6.01
CA ARG A 464 -23.72 -6.80 5.33
C ARG A 464 -22.52 -7.34 6.08
N ARG A 465 -22.49 -7.23 7.41
CA ARG A 465 -21.43 -7.82 8.25
C ARG A 465 -21.36 -9.33 8.11
N THR A 466 -22.51 -10.00 8.07
CA THR A 466 -22.58 -11.47 7.90
C THR A 466 -22.00 -11.87 6.55
N ILE A 467 -22.39 -11.16 5.48
CA ILE A 467 -21.86 -11.40 4.13
C ILE A 467 -20.36 -11.13 4.09
N HIS A 468 -19.91 -9.98 4.60
CA HIS A 468 -18.51 -9.60 4.58
C HIS A 468 -17.63 -10.60 5.35
N GLN A 469 -18.11 -11.11 6.50
CA GLN A 469 -17.41 -12.16 7.24
C GLN A 469 -17.24 -13.44 6.41
N ALA A 470 -18.28 -13.88 5.70
CA ALA A 470 -18.19 -15.02 4.81
C ALA A 470 -17.22 -14.78 3.64
N LEU A 471 -17.15 -13.55 3.11
CA LEU A 471 -16.16 -13.19 2.09
C LEU A 471 -14.72 -13.27 2.62
N LYS A 472 -14.44 -12.84 3.86
CA LYS A 472 -13.11 -12.93 4.47
C LYS A 472 -12.60 -14.37 4.61
N GLU A 473 -13.51 -15.34 4.69
CA GLU A 473 -13.18 -16.76 4.81
C GLU A 473 -12.93 -17.43 3.45
N TRP A 474 -13.24 -16.75 2.35
CA TRP A 474 -13.01 -17.23 1.00
C TRP A 474 -11.56 -16.98 0.55
N SER A 475 -11.01 -17.89 -0.25
CA SER A 475 -9.69 -17.72 -0.85
C SER A 475 -9.82 -17.27 -2.30
N ALA A 476 -9.44 -16.02 -2.57
CA ALA A 476 -9.40 -15.47 -3.91
C ALA A 476 -8.39 -16.23 -4.80
N PRO A 477 -8.77 -16.63 -6.03
CA PRO A 477 -7.82 -17.07 -7.04
C PRO A 477 -6.79 -15.96 -7.35
N PRO A 478 -5.51 -16.29 -7.57
CA PRO A 478 -4.47 -15.29 -7.81
C PRO A 478 -4.67 -14.53 -9.14
N ALA A 479 -5.33 -15.16 -10.12
CA ALA A 479 -5.67 -14.55 -11.39
C ALA A 479 -6.92 -15.18 -12.01
N LEU A 480 -7.50 -14.48 -12.99
CA LEU A 480 -8.68 -14.85 -13.77
C LEU A 480 -8.45 -14.52 -15.26
N GLY A 481 -9.15 -15.22 -16.13
CA GLY A 481 -9.15 -14.95 -17.56
C GLY A 481 -7.88 -15.42 -18.29
N ILE A 482 -7.58 -14.77 -19.42
CA ILE A 482 -6.55 -15.23 -20.37
C ILE A 482 -5.26 -14.44 -20.12
N PRO A 483 -4.16 -15.08 -19.71
CA PRO A 483 -2.89 -14.39 -19.51
C PRO A 483 -2.33 -13.84 -20.84
N PRO A 484 -1.70 -12.65 -20.84
CA PRO A 484 -1.05 -12.14 -22.04
C PRO A 484 0.24 -12.92 -22.32
N GLU A 485 0.65 -13.02 -23.60
CA GLU A 485 1.95 -13.60 -23.96
C GLU A 485 3.10 -12.84 -23.28
N VAL A 486 3.00 -11.51 -23.24
CA VAL A 486 3.99 -10.64 -22.59
C VAL A 486 3.27 -9.59 -21.74
N VAL A 487 3.65 -9.49 -20.46
CA VAL A 487 3.23 -8.38 -19.61
C VAL A 487 4.07 -7.15 -19.96
N THR A 488 3.44 -6.14 -20.56
CA THR A 488 4.12 -4.93 -21.05
C THR A 488 3.85 -3.68 -20.22
N GLU A 489 2.87 -3.74 -19.31
CA GLU A 489 2.50 -2.60 -18.48
C GLU A 489 3.54 -2.45 -17.34
N PRO A 490 4.32 -1.35 -17.33
CA PRO A 490 5.49 -1.21 -16.46
C PRO A 490 5.18 -1.30 -14.96
N PHE A 491 4.02 -0.79 -14.52
CA PHE A 491 3.67 -0.81 -13.10
C PHE A 491 3.28 -2.21 -12.64
N THR A 492 2.53 -2.95 -13.45
CA THR A 492 2.14 -4.35 -13.24
C THR A 492 3.37 -5.22 -12.97
N VAL A 493 4.45 -5.00 -13.71
CA VAL A 493 5.74 -5.66 -13.50
C VAL A 493 6.42 -5.20 -12.21
N MET A 494 6.58 -3.90 -12.01
CA MET A 494 7.44 -3.36 -10.95
C MET A 494 6.80 -3.36 -9.57
N LEU A 495 5.54 -2.92 -9.49
CA LEU A 495 4.82 -2.72 -8.23
C LEU A 495 4.23 -4.04 -7.74
N TRP A 496 3.55 -4.77 -8.64
CA TRP A 496 2.88 -6.02 -8.30
C TRP A 496 3.74 -7.27 -8.53
N GLY A 497 4.89 -7.16 -9.20
CA GLY A 497 5.73 -8.33 -9.49
C GLY A 497 5.09 -9.29 -10.50
N ILE A 498 4.19 -8.82 -11.34
CA ILE A 498 3.50 -9.66 -12.32
C ILE A 498 4.32 -9.66 -13.60
N THR A 499 5.03 -10.75 -13.86
CA THR A 499 5.86 -10.97 -15.05
C THR A 499 5.31 -12.16 -15.83
N SER A 500 5.69 -12.29 -17.10
CA SER A 500 5.36 -13.50 -17.88
C SER A 500 5.81 -14.79 -17.17
N ASP A 501 6.95 -14.74 -16.46
CA ASP A 501 7.46 -15.87 -15.69
C ASP A 501 6.62 -16.18 -14.46
N SER A 502 6.19 -15.16 -13.69
CA SER A 502 5.35 -15.40 -12.50
C SER A 502 3.96 -15.87 -12.87
N VAL A 503 3.38 -15.34 -13.95
CA VAL A 503 2.10 -15.82 -14.51
C VAL A 503 2.21 -17.27 -14.97
N SER A 504 3.30 -17.63 -15.66
CA SER A 504 3.57 -19.02 -16.07
C SER A 504 3.73 -19.95 -14.87
N ALA A 505 4.43 -19.51 -13.82
CA ALA A 505 4.57 -20.29 -12.58
C ALA A 505 3.21 -20.53 -11.91
N TRP A 506 2.31 -19.54 -11.89
CA TRP A 506 0.97 -19.70 -11.32
C TRP A 506 0.12 -20.70 -12.08
N LEU A 507 0.14 -20.68 -13.42
CA LEU A 507 -0.54 -21.68 -14.26
C LEU A 507 -0.03 -23.10 -13.99
N ASN A 508 1.28 -23.24 -13.78
CA ASN A 508 1.94 -24.53 -13.59
C ASN A 508 1.99 -25.00 -12.13
N SER A 509 1.54 -24.19 -11.16
CA SER A 509 1.54 -24.53 -9.73
C SER A 509 0.63 -25.72 -9.35
N GLY A 510 -0.07 -26.31 -10.32
CA GLY A 510 -0.78 -27.58 -10.19
C GLY A 510 0.03 -28.83 -10.62
N GLU A 511 1.20 -28.68 -11.25
CA GLU A 511 2.02 -29.79 -11.75
C GLU A 511 3.50 -29.67 -11.30
N GLY A 512 3.81 -30.23 -10.14
CA GLY A 512 5.18 -30.63 -9.76
C GLY A 512 5.89 -29.76 -8.73
N ASP A 513 5.54 -29.92 -7.45
CA ASP A 513 6.40 -29.47 -6.34
C ASP A 513 7.50 -30.52 -6.08
N ASP A 514 8.77 -30.08 -6.11
CA ASP A 514 9.81 -30.69 -5.29
C ASP A 514 9.40 -30.44 -3.81
N GLU A 515 9.12 -31.51 -3.06
CA GLU A 515 8.69 -31.43 -1.66
C GLU A 515 9.59 -30.48 -0.84
N GLY A 516 9.03 -29.32 -0.44
CA GLY A 516 9.66 -28.40 0.52
C GLY A 516 10.40 -27.19 -0.03
N VAL A 517 10.30 -26.86 -1.33
CA VAL A 517 10.91 -25.64 -1.92
C VAL A 517 9.84 -24.67 -2.43
N LEU A 518 9.83 -23.45 -1.90
CA LEU A 518 9.06 -22.32 -2.42
C LEU A 518 9.97 -21.40 -3.24
N SER A 519 9.41 -20.80 -4.29
CA SER A 519 10.10 -19.83 -5.14
C SER A 519 9.38 -18.48 -5.11
N GLY A 520 10.15 -17.40 -5.17
CA GLY A 520 9.67 -16.01 -5.22
C GLY A 520 10.74 -15.10 -5.82
N PHE A 521 10.63 -13.79 -5.60
CA PHE A 521 11.60 -12.81 -6.07
C PHE A 521 12.83 -12.75 -5.16
N ALA A 522 14.02 -12.66 -5.78
CA ALA A 522 15.26 -12.33 -5.10
C ALA A 522 15.26 -10.85 -4.68
N ALA A 523 14.70 -10.57 -3.49
CA ALA A 523 14.39 -9.21 -3.04
C ALA A 523 15.57 -8.52 -2.33
N SER A 524 16.32 -9.27 -1.51
CA SER A 524 17.51 -8.78 -0.80
C SER A 524 18.52 -9.93 -0.61
N PRO A 525 19.83 -9.71 -0.86
CA PRO A 525 20.80 -10.79 -0.99
C PRO A 525 21.17 -11.46 0.33
N GLY A 526 21.71 -12.67 0.18
CA GLY A 526 22.31 -13.44 1.27
C GLY A 526 21.62 -14.78 1.48
N LEU A 527 22.27 -15.62 2.28
CA LEU A 527 21.84 -16.99 2.56
C LEU A 527 21.89 -17.21 4.07
N VAL A 528 20.73 -17.49 4.67
CA VAL A 528 20.63 -17.71 6.11
C VAL A 528 19.69 -18.88 6.41
N GLU A 529 19.90 -19.44 7.61
CA GLU A 529 19.04 -20.46 8.19
C GLU A 529 18.53 -20.00 9.56
N GLY A 530 17.28 -20.33 9.86
CA GLY A 530 16.63 -19.98 11.11
C GLY A 530 15.22 -20.55 11.25
N PRO A 531 14.69 -20.59 12.48
CA PRO A 531 13.32 -20.99 12.73
C PRO A 531 12.34 -19.95 12.15
N ALA A 532 11.27 -20.42 11.53
CA ALA A 532 10.21 -19.58 10.98
C ALA A 532 9.34 -18.98 12.08
N ARG A 533 8.93 -17.73 11.90
CA ARG A 533 7.88 -17.07 12.65
C ARG A 533 6.83 -16.57 11.68
N VAL A 534 5.68 -17.25 11.64
CA VAL A 534 4.55 -16.88 10.78
C VAL A 534 3.64 -15.92 11.54
N ILE A 535 3.48 -14.70 11.03
CA ILE A 535 2.54 -13.69 11.56
C ILE A 535 1.64 -13.15 10.46
N PHE A 536 0.41 -12.78 10.82
CA PHE A 536 -0.58 -12.25 9.88
C PHE A 536 -0.89 -10.77 10.12
N SER A 537 -0.49 -10.22 11.27
CA SER A 537 -0.77 -8.83 11.62
C SER A 537 0.27 -8.25 12.57
N ALA A 538 0.28 -6.93 12.67
CA ALA A 538 1.16 -6.22 13.58
C ALA A 538 0.94 -6.54 15.06
N ASP A 539 -0.25 -7.00 15.45
CA ASP A 539 -0.54 -7.39 16.83
C ASP A 539 0.32 -8.58 17.29
N GLN A 540 0.84 -9.38 16.34
CA GLN A 540 1.70 -10.53 16.60
C GLN A 540 3.19 -10.19 16.52
N ILE A 541 3.56 -8.93 16.25
CA ILE A 541 4.96 -8.51 16.19
C ILE A 541 5.70 -8.80 17.49
N GLY A 542 5.03 -8.66 18.63
CA GLY A 542 5.61 -8.96 19.94
C GLY A 542 5.97 -10.43 20.16
N GLU A 543 5.52 -11.34 19.28
CA GLU A 543 5.84 -12.77 19.32
C GLU A 543 7.17 -13.12 18.62
N ILE A 544 7.76 -12.18 17.89
CA ILE A 544 9.01 -12.39 17.13
C ILE A 544 10.19 -12.44 18.11
N GLU A 545 10.94 -13.53 18.06
CA GLU A 545 12.16 -13.72 18.85
C GLU A 545 13.43 -13.37 18.05
N ASP A 546 14.52 -13.09 18.77
CA ASP A 546 15.81 -12.78 18.16
C ASP A 546 16.34 -13.98 17.35
N GLY A 547 16.73 -13.74 16.11
CA GLY A 547 17.32 -14.75 15.24
C GLY A 547 16.33 -15.61 14.44
N GLU A 548 15.03 -15.32 14.49
CA GLU A 548 13.98 -15.98 13.68
C GLU A 548 13.93 -15.46 12.23
N ILE A 549 13.25 -16.19 11.34
CA ILE A 549 12.91 -15.78 9.97
C ILE A 549 11.45 -15.37 9.95
N LEU A 550 11.19 -14.12 9.59
CA LEU A 550 9.84 -13.59 9.46
C LEU A 550 9.15 -14.17 8.22
N VAL A 551 7.94 -14.71 8.41
CA VAL A 551 7.06 -15.15 7.33
C VAL A 551 5.72 -14.42 7.49
N ALA A 552 5.30 -13.65 6.50
CA ALA A 552 4.07 -12.86 6.56
C ALA A 552 3.41 -12.71 5.19
N PRO A 553 2.11 -12.41 5.08
CA PRO A 553 1.50 -12.16 3.76
C PRO A 553 2.16 -10.97 3.05
N LEU A 554 2.40 -9.92 3.83
CA LEU A 554 3.01 -8.64 3.48
C LEU A 554 3.69 -8.09 4.74
N THR A 555 4.71 -7.24 4.58
CA THR A 555 5.24 -6.40 5.67
C THR A 555 4.94 -4.93 5.43
N ALA A 556 4.72 -4.17 6.48
CA ALA A 556 4.57 -2.71 6.41
C ALA A 556 5.86 -1.98 6.84
N PRO A 557 6.12 -0.75 6.35
CA PRO A 557 7.23 0.08 6.83
C PRO A 557 7.23 0.31 8.35
N SER A 558 6.05 0.29 8.99
CA SER A 558 5.88 0.35 10.45
C SER A 558 6.46 -0.83 11.21
N TRP A 559 6.88 -1.87 10.50
CA TRP A 559 7.57 -3.01 11.10
C TRP A 559 9.09 -2.79 11.08
N ALA A 560 9.60 -1.66 10.56
CA ALA A 560 11.04 -1.37 10.49
C ALA A 560 11.84 -1.74 11.76
N PRO A 561 11.34 -1.50 12.99
CA PRO A 561 12.07 -1.86 14.21
C PRO A 561 12.34 -3.37 14.41
N ILE A 562 11.51 -4.26 13.87
CA ILE A 562 11.73 -5.72 13.98
C ILE A 562 12.82 -6.24 13.04
N PHE A 563 13.16 -5.49 11.99
CA PHE A 563 14.23 -5.88 11.05
C PHE A 563 15.60 -5.91 11.75
N GLY A 564 15.75 -5.28 12.92
CA GLY A 564 16.94 -5.45 13.76
C GLY A 564 17.00 -6.74 14.59
N LYS A 565 15.94 -7.57 14.62
CA LYS A 565 15.83 -8.82 15.40
C LYS A 565 15.85 -10.08 14.53
N ILE A 566 15.36 -10.00 13.30
CA ILE A 566 15.19 -11.16 12.41
C ILE A 566 16.43 -11.42 11.56
N LYS A 567 16.56 -12.65 11.03
CA LYS A 567 17.63 -13.03 10.11
C LYS A 567 17.26 -12.90 8.63
N ALA A 568 15.98 -13.05 8.29
CA ALA A 568 15.48 -12.93 6.93
C ALA A 568 13.96 -12.69 6.92
N THR A 569 13.45 -12.28 5.76
CA THR A 569 12.02 -12.05 5.51
C THR A 569 11.53 -12.87 4.34
N VAL A 570 10.38 -13.52 4.50
CA VAL A 570 9.63 -14.21 3.44
C VAL A 570 8.23 -13.64 3.37
N THR A 571 7.79 -13.20 2.18
CA THR A 571 6.41 -12.74 1.97
C THR A 571 5.67 -13.47 0.86
N ASP A 572 4.36 -13.61 1.02
CA ASP A 572 3.50 -14.18 -0.02
C ASP A 572 3.37 -13.24 -1.21
N VAL A 573 3.35 -11.94 -0.94
CA VAL A 573 3.14 -10.91 -1.96
C VAL A 573 4.30 -9.90 -1.96
N GLY A 574 4.51 -9.25 -3.11
CA GLY A 574 5.46 -8.16 -3.30
C GLY A 574 6.54 -8.46 -4.32
N GLY A 575 6.88 -7.46 -5.12
CA GLY A 575 8.00 -7.49 -6.06
C GLY A 575 9.33 -7.03 -5.43
N MET A 576 10.35 -6.89 -6.28
CA MET A 576 11.70 -6.47 -5.86
C MET A 576 11.76 -5.02 -5.34
N MET A 577 10.79 -4.19 -5.72
CA MET A 577 10.65 -2.82 -5.23
C MET A 577 9.62 -2.68 -4.10
N SER A 578 9.11 -3.80 -3.56
CA SER A 578 8.22 -3.75 -2.40
C SER A 578 8.94 -3.20 -1.16
N HIS A 579 8.19 -2.67 -0.20
CA HIS A 579 8.75 -2.18 1.06
C HIS A 579 9.54 -3.25 1.81
N ALA A 580 9.05 -4.49 1.83
CA ALA A 580 9.77 -5.63 2.40
C ALA A 580 11.19 -5.72 1.82
N ALA A 581 11.30 -5.62 0.48
CA ALA A 581 12.56 -5.70 -0.24
C ALA A 581 13.47 -4.50 0.04
N ILE A 582 12.93 -3.27 0.02
CA ILE A 582 13.67 -2.04 0.27
C ILE A 582 14.22 -2.03 1.70
N VAL A 583 13.36 -2.25 2.71
CA VAL A 583 13.77 -2.24 4.11
C VAL A 583 14.81 -3.34 4.37
N CYS A 584 14.61 -4.57 3.88
CA CYS A 584 15.61 -5.63 4.04
C CYS A 584 16.97 -5.25 3.45
N ARG A 585 17.01 -4.56 2.30
CA ARG A 585 18.29 -4.09 1.71
C ARG A 585 18.97 -3.02 2.56
N GLU A 586 18.21 -2.07 3.08
CA GLU A 586 18.72 -1.01 3.95
C GLU A 586 19.27 -1.56 5.29
N TYR A 587 18.69 -2.67 5.78
CA TYR A 587 19.16 -3.39 6.97
C TYR A 587 20.18 -4.52 6.67
N GLY A 588 20.46 -4.83 5.41
CA GLY A 588 21.39 -5.90 5.02
C GLY A 588 20.90 -7.33 5.30
N LEU A 589 19.58 -7.54 5.34
CA LEU A 589 18.94 -8.83 5.60
C LEU A 589 18.53 -9.54 4.30
N PRO A 590 18.72 -10.87 4.17
CA PRO A 590 18.16 -11.65 3.06
C PRO A 590 16.64 -11.61 3.01
N ALA A 591 16.07 -11.54 1.80
CA ALA A 591 14.62 -11.53 1.62
C ALA A 591 14.17 -12.24 0.33
N VAL A 592 13.05 -12.96 0.43
CA VAL A 592 12.32 -13.54 -0.70
C VAL A 592 10.86 -13.09 -0.63
N THR A 593 10.38 -12.38 -1.65
CA THR A 593 9.01 -11.86 -1.69
C THR A 593 8.19 -12.53 -2.78
N GLY A 594 6.86 -12.43 -2.75
CA GLY A 594 6.02 -12.93 -3.83
C GLY A 594 5.99 -14.46 -3.94
N THR A 595 6.09 -15.18 -2.82
CA THR A 595 6.03 -16.66 -2.79
C THR A 595 4.64 -17.24 -3.06
N ALA A 596 3.61 -16.39 -3.11
CA ALA A 596 2.17 -16.66 -3.24
C ALA A 596 1.53 -17.48 -2.11
N PHE A 597 2.23 -18.50 -1.59
CA PHE A 597 1.69 -19.48 -0.64
C PHE A 597 2.58 -19.72 0.59
N GLY A 598 3.60 -18.89 0.83
CA GLY A 598 4.52 -19.01 1.97
C GLY A 598 3.83 -19.15 3.31
N THR A 599 2.88 -18.28 3.65
CA THR A 599 2.14 -18.33 4.94
C THR A 599 1.18 -19.51 5.03
N LYS A 600 0.78 -20.09 3.91
CA LYS A 600 -0.10 -21.28 3.86
C LYS A 600 0.69 -22.58 4.01
N THR A 601 1.94 -22.61 3.53
CA THR A 601 2.80 -23.79 3.50
C THR A 601 3.71 -23.89 4.74
N ILE A 602 4.28 -22.76 5.17
CA ILE A 602 5.22 -22.70 6.29
C ILE A 602 4.48 -22.56 7.62
N LYS A 603 4.97 -23.23 8.67
CA LYS A 603 4.48 -23.14 10.04
C LYS A 603 5.54 -22.58 10.98
N THR A 604 5.11 -21.79 11.96
CA THR A 604 5.99 -21.27 13.01
C THR A 604 6.78 -22.40 13.69
N GLY A 605 8.08 -22.19 13.88
CA GLY A 605 9.04 -23.13 14.45
C GLY A 605 9.77 -24.03 13.44
N GLN A 606 9.32 -24.10 12.18
CA GLN A 606 10.03 -24.87 11.16
C GLN A 606 11.38 -24.24 10.81
N MET A 607 12.41 -25.06 10.62
CA MET A 607 13.71 -24.54 10.15
C MET A 607 13.64 -24.24 8.66
N LEU A 608 13.97 -23.00 8.29
CA LEU A 608 14.02 -22.56 6.90
C LEU A 608 15.46 -22.25 6.49
N ARG A 609 15.76 -22.47 5.21
CA ARG A 609 16.86 -21.84 4.50
C ARG A 609 16.28 -20.83 3.52
N VAL A 610 16.70 -19.57 3.63
CA VAL A 610 16.28 -18.48 2.74
C VAL A 610 17.48 -18.04 1.92
N ASP A 611 17.39 -18.24 0.60
CA ASP A 611 18.35 -17.73 -0.38
C ASP A 611 17.76 -16.52 -1.11
N GLY A 612 18.07 -15.35 -0.58
CA GLY A 612 17.64 -14.08 -1.15
C GLY A 612 18.39 -13.69 -2.44
N ASN A 613 19.43 -14.44 -2.84
CA ASN A 613 20.12 -14.24 -4.12
C ASN A 613 19.37 -14.92 -5.28
N THR A 614 18.76 -16.08 -5.01
CA THR A 614 18.05 -16.87 -6.03
C THR A 614 16.53 -16.83 -5.89
N GLY A 615 16.00 -16.20 -4.85
CA GLY A 615 14.56 -16.14 -4.61
C GLY A 615 13.98 -17.48 -4.13
N LYS A 616 14.74 -18.28 -3.36
CA LYS A 616 14.32 -19.62 -2.93
C LYS A 616 14.19 -19.73 -1.42
N VAL A 617 13.14 -20.41 -0.96
CA VAL A 617 12.93 -20.76 0.44
C VAL A 617 12.79 -22.28 0.54
N THR A 618 13.60 -22.92 1.38
CA THR A 618 13.59 -24.37 1.58
C THR A 618 13.23 -24.68 3.02
N VAL A 619 12.23 -25.53 3.23
CA VAL A 619 11.91 -26.08 4.56
C VAL A 619 12.90 -27.22 4.84
N LEU A 620 13.72 -27.08 5.89
CA LEU A 620 14.80 -28.03 6.20
C LEU A 620 14.36 -29.19 7.08
N ASP A 621 13.30 -28.98 7.87
CA ASP A 621 12.74 -29.99 8.77
C ASP A 621 11.29 -30.29 8.35
N SER A 622 11.08 -31.45 7.73
CA SER A 622 9.75 -31.99 7.37
C SER A 622 9.17 -32.84 8.49
#